data_AF-A0AAW2DQW6-F1
#
_entry.id   AF-A0AAW2DQW6-F1
#
_cell.length_a   1.000
_cell.length_b   1.000
_cell.length_c   1.000
_cell.angle_alpha   90.00
_cell.angle_beta   90.00
_cell.angle_gamma   90.00
#
_symmetry.space_group_name_H-M   'P 1'
#
loop_
_entity.id
_entity.type
_entity.pdbx_description
1 polymer ?
#
loop_
_entity_poly.entity_id
_entity_poly.type
_entity_poly.pdbx_seq_one_letter_code
_entity_poly.pdbx_strand_id
1 'polypeptide(L)'
;MGSSPACIVTFKDYYLRAINVGNSGFMIFRNSKCVYKSLIQQHGFNYPYQLGNCMTCDKPCSAIVTTVERLLPGDIIVLGTGGLLDNMFTEEIEDIFSKGTLEGVNTEQLASTIPHLALFNSMDKNVDSPFAQATRLAG
;
A
#
# COMPACT_ATOMS: atom_id res chain seq x y z
N MET A 1 2.98 25.99 0.60
CA MET A 1 2.32 25.19 1.66
C MET A 1 2.25 23.75 1.19
N GLY A 2 2.36 22.77 2.10
CA GLY A 2 2.37 21.35 1.74
C GLY A 2 1.32 20.55 2.52
N SER A 3 0.90 19.44 1.93
CA SER A 3 -0.01 18.44 2.50
C SER A 3 0.49 17.04 2.13
N SER A 4 0.12 16.03 2.91
CA SER A 4 0.57 14.65 2.69
C SER A 4 -0.49 13.65 3.16
N PRO A 5 -0.65 12.51 2.46
CA PRO A 5 -1.23 11.33 3.08
C PRO A 5 -0.30 10.79 4.17
N ALA A 6 -0.85 10.02 5.10
CA ALA A 6 -0.09 9.37 6.16
C ALA A 6 -0.73 8.01 6.52
N CYS A 7 0.06 6.94 6.45
CA CYS A 7 -0.33 5.62 6.93
C CYS A 7 0.68 5.19 8.01
N ILE A 8 0.19 4.92 9.22
CA ILE A 8 1.00 4.49 10.35
C ILE A 8 0.51 3.13 10.79
N VAL A 9 1.44 2.19 11.00
CA VAL A 9 1.14 0.82 11.43
C VAL A 9 1.93 0.51 12.69
N THR A 10 1.28 -0.14 13.64
CA THR A 10 1.88 -0.66 14.87
C THR A 10 1.55 -2.13 15.02
N PHE A 11 2.49 -2.92 15.52
CA PHE A 11 2.31 -4.35 15.77
C PHE A 11 2.57 -4.65 17.24
N LYS A 12 1.66 -5.38 17.89
CA LYS A 12 1.78 -5.82 19.28
C LYS A 12 0.95 -7.08 19.53
N ASP A 13 1.53 -8.09 20.19
CA ASP A 13 0.84 -9.30 20.67
C ASP A 13 -0.08 -9.96 19.61
N TYR A 14 0.36 -10.07 18.36
CA TYR A 14 -0.38 -10.60 17.19
C TYR A 14 -1.44 -9.68 16.56
N TYR A 15 -1.61 -8.46 17.06
CA TYR A 15 -2.49 -7.45 16.49
C TYR A 15 -1.70 -6.42 15.71
N LEU A 16 -2.15 -6.14 14.49
CA LEU A 16 -1.70 -5.01 13.70
C LEU A 16 -2.75 -3.91 13.77
N ARG A 17 -2.36 -2.73 14.26
CA ARG A 17 -3.20 -1.54 14.29
C ARG A 17 -2.65 -0.52 13.32
N ALA A 18 -3.48 -0.11 12.38
CA ALA A 18 -3.17 0.89 11.38
C ALA A 18 -4.09 2.10 11.51
N ILE A 19 -3.55 3.27 11.22
CA ILE A 19 -4.31 4.51 11.06
C ILE A 19 -3.86 5.17 9.76
N ASN A 20 -4.82 5.49 8.90
CA ASN A 20 -4.55 5.98 7.55
C ASN A 20 -5.35 7.23 7.23
N VAL A 21 -4.69 8.23 6.63
CA VAL A 21 -5.27 9.38 5.94
C VAL A 21 -4.73 9.39 4.52
N GLY A 22 -5.61 9.26 3.54
CA GLY A 22 -5.28 9.34 2.11
C GLY A 22 -5.07 8.00 1.39
N ASN A 23 -4.35 8.02 0.29
CA ASN A 23 -4.16 6.87 -0.61
C ASN A 23 -2.88 6.05 -0.34
N SER A 24 -2.21 6.26 0.78
CA SER A 24 -1.26 5.29 1.30
C SER A 24 -2.01 4.08 1.88
N GLY A 25 -1.30 2.98 2.11
CA GLY A 25 -1.90 1.79 2.68
C GLY A 25 -0.89 0.68 2.93
N PHE A 26 -1.41 -0.50 3.25
CA PHE A 26 -0.60 -1.69 3.48
C PHE A 26 -1.31 -2.96 3.00
N MET A 27 -0.50 -3.98 2.73
CA MET A 27 -0.93 -5.33 2.37
C MET A 27 -0.23 -6.33 3.29
N ILE A 28 -0.91 -7.44 3.60
CA ILE A 28 -0.33 -8.55 4.37
C ILE A 28 -0.29 -9.77 3.47
N PHE A 29 0.88 -10.39 3.40
CA PHE A 29 1.13 -11.59 2.62
C PHE A 29 1.50 -12.74 3.53
N ARG A 30 0.87 -13.89 3.30
CA ARG A 30 1.08 -15.14 4.04
C ARG A 30 1.26 -16.25 3.03
N ASN A 31 2.35 -17.01 3.15
CA ASN A 31 2.71 -18.07 2.19
C ASN A 31 2.68 -17.54 0.74
N SER A 32 3.28 -16.38 0.52
CA SER A 32 3.36 -15.68 -0.77
C SER A 32 2.00 -15.27 -1.39
N LYS A 33 0.92 -15.29 -0.61
CA LYS A 33 -0.42 -14.84 -1.03
C LYS A 33 -0.92 -13.68 -0.20
N CYS A 34 -1.54 -12.71 -0.84
CA CYS A 34 -2.16 -11.59 -0.17
C CYS A 34 -3.40 -12.06 0.60
N VAL A 35 -3.36 -11.90 1.92
CA VAL A 35 -4.48 -12.24 2.81
C VAL A 35 -5.25 -11.01 3.27
N TYR A 36 -4.67 -9.82 3.11
CA TYR A 36 -5.30 -8.58 3.49
C TYR A 36 -4.74 -7.40 2.68
N LYS A 37 -5.62 -6.51 2.24
CA LYS A 37 -5.28 -5.21 1.64
C LYS A 37 -6.08 -4.13 2.34
N SER A 38 -5.40 -3.10 2.84
CA SER A 38 -6.07 -2.00 3.53
C SER A 38 -6.92 -1.16 2.59
N LEU A 39 -7.97 -0.56 3.12
CA LEU A 39 -8.71 0.48 2.40
C LEU A 39 -7.85 1.73 2.23
N ILE A 40 -8.02 2.40 1.09
CA ILE A 40 -7.50 3.74 0.83
C ILE A 40 -8.61 4.77 1.02
N GLN A 41 -8.23 6.02 1.29
CA GLN A 41 -9.16 7.13 1.42
C GLN A 41 -8.98 8.15 0.30
N GLN A 42 -10.07 8.44 -0.40
CA GLN A 42 -10.12 9.46 -1.44
C GLN A 42 -11.46 10.18 -1.39
N HIS A 43 -11.46 11.49 -1.62
CA HIS A 43 -12.68 12.29 -1.82
C HIS A 43 -13.31 11.97 -3.18
N GLY A 44 -12.47 11.63 -4.16
CA GLY A 44 -12.84 11.17 -5.49
C GLY A 44 -11.62 10.57 -6.20
N PHE A 45 -11.81 10.06 -7.42
CA PHE A 45 -10.71 9.46 -8.18
C PHE A 45 -9.53 10.44 -8.29
N ASN A 46 -8.32 9.96 -7.95
CA ASN A 46 -7.09 10.75 -7.94
C ASN A 46 -7.12 12.01 -7.05
N TYR A 47 -8.02 12.06 -6.05
CA TYR A 47 -8.09 13.13 -5.06
C TYR A 47 -8.07 12.55 -3.63
N PRO A 48 -6.88 12.18 -3.11
CA PRO A 48 -6.75 11.57 -1.79
C PRO A 48 -7.02 12.56 -0.66
N TYR A 49 -7.40 12.03 0.50
CA TYR A 49 -7.36 12.80 1.74
C TYR A 49 -5.90 13.17 2.09
N GLN A 50 -5.66 14.37 2.59
CA GLN A 50 -4.30 14.83 2.90
C GLN A 50 -4.25 15.72 4.15
N LEU A 51 -3.35 15.38 5.06
CA LEU A 51 -3.05 16.18 6.24
C LEU A 51 -2.20 17.39 5.84
N GLY A 52 -2.51 18.58 6.36
CA GLY A 52 -1.73 19.77 6.12
C GLY A 52 -2.13 20.94 7.03
N ASN A 53 -1.41 22.05 6.94
CA ASN A 53 -1.61 23.23 7.80
C ASN A 53 -2.55 24.28 7.18
N CYS A 54 -3.42 23.88 6.25
CA CYS A 54 -4.37 24.77 5.59
C CYS A 54 -5.78 24.60 6.14
N MET A 55 -6.61 25.63 6.07
CA MET A 55 -7.99 25.58 6.58
C MET A 55 -8.85 24.54 5.88
N THR A 56 -8.54 24.22 4.62
CA THR A 56 -9.23 23.24 3.77
C THR A 56 -8.57 21.86 3.79
N CYS A 57 -7.50 21.67 4.58
CA CYS A 57 -6.78 20.41 4.65
C CYS A 57 -7.56 19.42 5.53
N ASP A 58 -7.42 18.13 5.24
CA ASP A 58 -8.01 17.10 6.07
C ASP A 58 -7.36 17.06 7.45
N LYS A 59 -8.14 16.67 8.44
CA LYS A 59 -7.74 16.63 9.85
C LYS A 59 -7.43 15.20 10.27
N PRO A 60 -6.62 14.98 11.31
CA PRO A 60 -6.38 13.64 11.86
C PRO A 60 -7.66 12.88 12.23
N CYS A 61 -8.75 13.58 12.57
CA CYS A 61 -10.04 12.96 12.85
C CYS A 61 -10.72 12.31 11.64
N SER A 62 -10.26 12.56 10.42
CA SER A 62 -10.72 11.90 9.19
C SER A 62 -10.09 10.53 8.97
N ALA A 63 -9.14 10.12 9.82
CA ALA A 63 -8.39 8.89 9.63
C ALA A 63 -9.26 7.63 9.80
N ILE A 64 -9.02 6.62 8.97
CA ILE A 64 -9.57 5.28 9.16
C ILE A 64 -8.62 4.51 10.05
N VAL A 65 -9.17 4.00 11.16
CA VAL A 65 -8.47 3.08 12.06
C VAL A 65 -8.85 1.65 11.70
N THR A 66 -7.85 0.81 11.49
CA THR A 66 -8.01 -0.60 11.14
C THR A 66 -7.26 -1.45 12.18
N THR A 67 -7.89 -2.51 12.65
CA THR A 67 -7.22 -3.57 13.42
C THR A 67 -7.30 -4.86 12.64
N VAL A 68 -6.14 -5.47 12.35
CA VAL A 68 -6.04 -6.83 11.83
C VAL A 68 -5.59 -7.73 12.97
N GLU A 69 -6.40 -8.73 13.27
CA GLU A 69 -6.14 -9.70 14.32
C GLU A 69 -5.41 -10.93 13.76
N ARG A 70 -4.70 -11.66 14.62
CA ARG A 70 -4.11 -12.98 14.32
C ARG A 70 -3.09 -12.94 13.17
N LEU A 71 -2.14 -12.01 13.23
CA LEU A 71 -0.92 -12.12 12.43
C LEU A 71 -0.14 -13.36 12.87
N LEU A 72 0.44 -14.06 11.90
CA LEU A 72 1.20 -15.28 12.11
C LEU A 72 2.69 -15.04 11.87
N PRO A 73 3.58 -15.77 12.55
CA PRO A 73 4.99 -15.79 12.20
C PRO A 73 5.18 -16.12 10.72
N GLY A 74 5.99 -15.32 10.02
CA GLY A 74 6.20 -15.44 8.57
C GLY A 74 5.30 -14.57 7.71
N ASP A 75 4.29 -13.88 8.28
CA ASP A 75 3.55 -12.85 7.56
C ASP A 75 4.48 -11.69 7.16
N ILE A 76 4.39 -11.26 5.90
CA ILE A 76 5.12 -10.11 5.36
C ILE A 76 4.13 -8.95 5.21
N ILE A 77 4.45 -7.80 5.80
CA ILE A 77 3.64 -6.59 5.69
C ILE A 77 4.34 -5.64 4.72
N VAL A 78 3.67 -5.30 3.63
CA VAL A 78 4.14 -4.31 2.65
C VAL A 78 3.38 -3.01 2.88
N LEU A 79 4.08 -1.96 3.32
CA LEU A 79 3.53 -0.61 3.42
C LEU A 79 3.94 0.18 2.19
N GLY A 80 3.02 0.96 1.63
CA GLY A 80 3.27 1.74 0.43
C GLY A 80 2.44 3.01 0.36
N THR A 81 2.94 3.95 -0.42
CA THR A 81 2.18 5.15 -0.84
C THR A 81 1.42 4.86 -2.14
N GLY A 82 0.64 5.85 -2.60
CA GLY A 82 -0.01 5.78 -3.93
C GLY A 82 0.95 5.36 -5.04
N GLY A 83 2.20 5.84 -5.04
CA GLY A 83 3.19 5.46 -6.05
C GLY A 83 3.46 3.95 -6.16
N LEU A 84 3.32 3.18 -5.07
CA LEU A 84 3.34 1.72 -5.14
C LEU A 84 1.97 1.17 -5.55
N LEU A 85 0.91 1.58 -4.85
CA LEU A 85 -0.43 1.00 -4.98
C LEU A 85 -1.11 1.28 -6.34
N ASP A 86 -0.70 2.36 -7.00
CA ASP A 86 -1.20 2.82 -8.30
C ASP A 86 -0.49 2.10 -9.46
N ASN A 87 0.71 1.53 -9.22
CA ASN A 87 1.59 1.00 -10.26
C ASN A 87 1.91 -0.50 -10.13
N MET A 88 1.44 -1.16 -9.07
CA MET A 88 1.65 -2.58 -8.83
C MET A 88 0.34 -3.27 -8.46
N PHE A 89 -0.01 -4.32 -9.20
CA PHE A 89 -1.03 -5.26 -8.80
C PHE A 89 -0.56 -6.10 -7.62
N THR A 90 -1.52 -6.59 -6.84
CA THR A 90 -1.23 -7.45 -5.70
C THR A 90 -0.56 -8.75 -6.17
N GLU A 91 -1.02 -9.28 -7.30
CA GLU A 91 -0.53 -10.50 -7.95
C GLU A 91 0.93 -10.37 -8.40
N GLU A 92 1.36 -9.19 -8.88
CA GLU A 92 2.77 -8.96 -9.23
C GLU A 92 3.68 -9.02 -7.99
N ILE A 93 3.19 -8.56 -6.84
CA ILE A 93 3.91 -8.64 -5.56
C ILE A 93 3.94 -10.10 -5.06
N GLU A 94 2.83 -10.85 -5.22
CA GLU A 94 2.80 -12.29 -4.93
C GLU A 94 3.82 -13.07 -5.78
N ASP A 95 3.96 -12.72 -7.05
CA ASP A 95 4.94 -13.33 -7.96
C ASP A 95 6.38 -13.05 -7.54
N ILE A 96 6.67 -11.89 -6.97
CA ILE A 96 7.98 -11.60 -6.39
C ILE A 96 8.22 -12.53 -5.18
N PHE A 97 7.23 -12.69 -4.31
CA PHE A 97 7.37 -13.56 -3.14
C PHE A 97 7.47 -15.05 -3.49
N SER A 98 6.79 -15.51 -4.54
CA SER A 98 6.86 -16.91 -4.97
C SER A 98 8.23 -17.29 -5.58
N LYS A 99 8.97 -16.30 -6.10
CA LYS A 99 10.32 -16.45 -6.65
C LYS A 99 11.43 -16.35 -5.59
N GLY A 100 11.10 -15.97 -4.35
CA GLY A 100 12.04 -15.92 -3.22
C GLY A 100 12.62 -17.29 -2.89
N THR A 101 13.89 -17.34 -2.49
CA THR A 101 14.64 -18.57 -2.26
C THR A 101 14.18 -19.33 -1.00
N LEU A 102 14.40 -20.65 -1.00
CA LEU A 102 14.14 -21.58 0.11
C LEU A 102 14.91 -21.24 1.41
N GLU A 103 15.86 -20.31 1.36
CA GLU A 103 16.74 -19.91 2.48
C GLU A 103 16.14 -18.81 3.37
N GLY A 104 14.88 -18.45 3.14
CA GLY A 104 14.15 -17.45 3.92
C GLY A 104 14.00 -16.13 3.18
N VAL A 105 13.13 -15.29 3.73
CA VAL A 105 12.72 -14.03 3.11
C VAL A 105 13.74 -12.94 3.42
N ASN A 106 14.41 -12.40 2.39
CA ASN A 106 15.27 -11.21 2.52
C ASN A 106 14.43 -9.94 2.34
N THR A 107 14.06 -9.30 3.45
CA THR A 107 13.17 -8.13 3.47
C THR A 107 13.79 -6.90 2.80
N GLU A 108 15.10 -6.73 2.87
CA GLU A 108 15.85 -5.62 2.30
C GLU A 108 15.84 -5.71 0.76
N GLN A 109 16.06 -6.92 0.23
CA GLN A 109 15.95 -7.17 -1.20
C GLN A 109 14.54 -6.91 -1.69
N LEU A 110 13.51 -7.38 -0.98
CA LEU A 110 12.11 -7.12 -1.33
C LEU A 110 11.78 -5.63 -1.30
N ALA A 111 12.25 -4.91 -0.27
CA ALA A 111 12.10 -3.46 -0.13
C ALA A 111 12.83 -2.66 -1.22
N SER A 112 13.77 -3.28 -1.93
CA SER A 112 14.40 -2.71 -3.13
C SER A 112 13.67 -3.12 -4.41
N THR A 113 13.35 -4.40 -4.57
CA THR A 113 12.75 -4.95 -5.80
C THR A 113 11.34 -4.41 -6.03
N ILE A 114 10.47 -4.38 -5.01
CA ILE A 114 9.07 -3.98 -5.17
C ILE A 114 8.95 -2.52 -5.63
N PRO A 115 9.61 -1.52 -5.00
CA PRO A 115 9.54 -0.14 -5.47
C PRO A 115 10.20 0.08 -6.83
N HIS A 116 11.26 -0.66 -7.18
CA HIS A 116 11.87 -0.57 -8.51
C HIS A 116 10.93 -1.04 -9.61
N LEU A 117 10.18 -2.13 -9.38
CA LEU A 117 9.18 -2.58 -10.35
C LEU A 117 8.00 -1.60 -10.45
N ALA A 118 7.55 -1.05 -9.32
CA ALA A 118 6.53 0.01 -9.33
C ALA A 118 6.97 1.24 -10.14
N LEU A 119 8.23 1.66 -9.99
CA LEU A 119 8.81 2.74 -10.78
C LEU A 119 8.86 2.41 -12.26
N PHE A 120 9.32 1.19 -12.61
CA PHE A 120 9.33 0.73 -14.00
C PHE A 120 7.93 0.79 -14.62
N ASN A 121 6.93 0.21 -13.93
CA ASN A 121 5.54 0.23 -14.36
C ASN A 121 4.99 1.66 -14.49
N SER A 122 5.38 2.59 -13.60
CA SER A 122 4.94 3.99 -13.67
C SER A 122 5.48 4.76 -14.88
N MET A 123 6.59 4.30 -15.45
CA MET A 123 7.26 4.97 -16.58
C MET A 123 6.86 4.35 -17.93
N ASP A 124 6.29 3.14 -17.92
CA ASP A 124 5.81 2.46 -19.13
C ASP A 124 4.38 2.90 -19.48
N LYS A 125 4.24 3.59 -20.61
CA LYS A 125 2.94 4.10 -21.11
C LYS A 125 2.01 2.99 -21.62
N ASN A 126 2.52 1.78 -21.84
CA ASN A 126 1.75 0.65 -22.35
C ASN A 126 1.30 -0.31 -21.24
N VAL A 127 1.83 -0.16 -20.02
CA VAL A 127 1.41 -0.98 -18.88
C VAL A 127 0.00 -0.56 -18.46
N ASP A 128 -0.88 -1.56 -18.36
CA ASP A 128 -2.22 -1.35 -17.83
C ASP A 128 -2.22 -1.42 -16.30
N SER A 129 -1.63 -0.41 -15.66
CA SER A 129 -1.47 -0.36 -14.21
C SER A 129 -2.81 -0.28 -13.46
N PRO A 130 -2.84 -0.56 -12.14
CA PRO A 130 -4.04 -0.34 -11.33
C PRO A 130 -4.64 1.06 -11.52
N PHE A 131 -3.80 2.09 -11.61
CA PHE A 131 -4.24 3.45 -11.87
C PHE A 131 -4.84 3.64 -13.27
N ALA A 132 -4.23 3.03 -14.30
CA ALA A 132 -4.75 3.10 -15.66
C ALA A 132 -6.14 2.44 -15.76
N GLN A 133 -6.33 1.30 -15.11
CA GLN A 133 -7.64 0.64 -15.00
C GLN A 133 -8.65 1.51 -14.25
N ALA A 134 -8.28 2.04 -13.09
CA ALA A 134 -9.16 2.89 -12.29
C ALA A 134 -9.57 4.18 -13.03
N THR A 135 -8.66 4.77 -13.82
CA THR A 135 -8.94 5.94 -14.66
C THR A 135 -10.06 5.66 -15.66
N ARG A 136 -10.04 4.48 -16.31
CA ARG A 136 -11.08 4.11 -17.28
C ARG A 136 -12.43 3.82 -16.65
N LEU A 137 -12.45 3.40 -15.38
CA LEU A 137 -13.69 3.15 -14.63
C LEU A 137 -14.30 4.43 -14.04
N ALA A 138 -13.50 5.47 -13.86
CA ALA A 138 -13.93 6.75 -13.29
C ALA A 138 -14.46 7.77 -14.32
N GLY A 139 -14.24 7.52 -15.63
CA GLY A 139 -14.76 8.33 -16.74
C GLY A 139 -16.09 7.82 -17.25
#